data_AF-A0A9X3R309-F1
#
_entry.id   AF-A0A9X3R309-F1
#
_cell.length_a   1.000
_cell.length_b   1.000
_cell.length_c   1.000
_cell.angle_alpha   90.00
_cell.angle_beta   90.00
_cell.angle_gamma   90.00
#
_symmetry.space_group_name_H-M   'P 1'
#
loop_
_entity.id
_entity.type
_entity.pdbx_description
1 polymer ?
#
loop_
_entity_poly.entity_id
_entity_poly.type
_entity_poly.pdbx_seq_one_letter_code
_entity_poly.pdbx_strand_id
1 'polypeptide(L)'
;MGGTGQFVQAATVNYLQTLGAAQIKELSRELGGEGSVGHAALHAVLGCAGAAAQAASCGAGGAGALSGVVLSKLLESLEGDSGKNLSAEDQQTRVNLITSIVAGIAAAIDPSVASAAQVAARIELENNSRYMNRDKVGRLKAELTDDLLWHQRELLPGGL
;
A
#
# COMPACT_ATOMS: atom_id res chain seq x y z
N MET A 1 2.21 27.19 18.40
CA MET A 1 1.78 26.04 19.22
C MET A 1 1.75 24.81 18.32
N GLY A 2 2.68 23.86 18.24
CA GLY A 2 4.02 23.65 18.78
C GLY A 2 4.61 22.44 18.00
N GLY A 3 5.86 22.53 17.56
CA GLY A 3 6.43 21.61 16.53
C GLY A 3 6.39 20.12 16.90
N THR A 4 6.52 19.78 18.18
CA THR A 4 6.46 18.39 18.65
C THR A 4 5.05 17.80 18.58
N GLY A 5 4.01 18.58 18.90
CA GLY A 5 2.62 18.08 18.86
C GLY A 5 2.13 17.80 17.45
N GLN A 6 2.45 18.71 16.52
CA GLN A 6 2.15 18.54 15.09
C GLN A 6 2.92 17.36 14.48
N PHE A 7 4.17 17.15 14.90
CA PHE A 7 4.94 15.98 14.50
C PHE A 7 4.31 14.67 14.99
N VAL A 8 3.94 14.58 16.28
CA VAL A 8 3.29 13.39 16.84
C VAL A 8 1.97 13.12 16.12
N GLN A 9 1.16 14.15 15.87
CA GLN A 9 -0.08 14.01 15.11
C GLN A 9 0.17 13.46 13.71
N ALA A 10 1.12 14.02 12.96
CA ALA A 10 1.47 13.53 11.63
C ALA A 10 1.95 12.07 11.66
N ALA A 11 2.79 11.71 12.64
CA ALA A 11 3.24 10.33 12.82
C ALA A 11 2.08 9.37 13.11
N THR A 12 1.14 9.75 13.98
CA THR A 12 -0.06 8.96 14.27
C THR A 12 -0.94 8.80 13.03
N VAL A 13 -1.19 9.87 12.28
CA VAL A 13 -1.99 9.79 11.06
C VAL A 13 -1.33 8.89 10.00
N ASN A 14 -0.03 9.05 9.76
CA ASN A 14 0.70 8.24 8.79
C ASN A 14 0.75 6.75 9.21
N TYR A 15 0.81 6.47 10.50
CA TYR A 15 0.69 5.11 11.02
C TYR A 15 -0.70 4.51 10.76
N LEU A 16 -1.77 5.26 11.05
CA LEU A 16 -3.14 4.81 10.73
C LEU A 16 -3.35 4.64 9.23
N GLN A 17 -2.75 5.51 8.42
CA GLN A 17 -2.80 5.39 6.97
C GLN A 17 -2.08 4.12 6.49
N THR A 18 -0.94 3.78 7.10
CA THR A 18 -0.24 2.51 6.85
C THR A 18 -1.13 1.30 7.18
N LEU A 19 -1.83 1.32 8.32
CA LEU A 19 -2.77 0.26 8.67
C LEU A 19 -3.96 0.18 7.70
N GLY A 20 -4.53 1.32 7.32
CA GLY A 20 -5.61 1.39 6.33
C GLY A 20 -5.18 0.85 4.97
N ALA A 21 -3.96 1.17 4.53
CA ALA A 21 -3.38 0.70 3.28
C ALA A 21 -3.24 -0.83 3.28
N ALA A 22 -2.76 -1.39 4.40
CA ALA A 22 -2.71 -2.83 4.58
C ALA A 22 -4.11 -3.47 4.50
N GLN A 23 -5.13 -2.86 5.12
CA GLN A 23 -6.50 -3.36 5.07
C GLN A 23 -7.09 -3.31 3.65
N ILE A 24 -6.87 -2.23 2.90
CA ILE A 24 -7.30 -2.12 1.49
C ILE A 24 -6.65 -3.21 0.65
N LYS A 25 -5.38 -3.53 0.92
CA LYS A 25 -4.67 -4.61 0.23
C LYS A 25 -5.26 -5.99 0.55
N GLU A 26 -5.71 -6.25 1.77
CA GLU A 26 -6.44 -7.49 2.11
C GLU A 26 -7.73 -7.63 1.31
N LEU A 27 -8.45 -6.52 1.10
CA LEU A 27 -9.67 -6.46 0.30
C LEU A 27 -9.39 -6.52 -1.21
N SER A 28 -8.13 -6.46 -1.66
CA SER A 28 -7.78 -6.30 -3.08
C SER A 28 -8.45 -7.31 -4.00
N ARG A 29 -8.63 -8.57 -3.57
CA ARG A 29 -9.32 -9.60 -4.37
C ARG A 29 -10.78 -9.24 -4.66
N GLU A 30 -11.49 -8.69 -3.68
CA GLU A 30 -12.88 -8.25 -3.81
C GLU A 30 -12.98 -6.96 -4.64
N LEU A 31 -11.90 -6.19 -4.70
CA LEU A 31 -11.81 -4.93 -5.44
C LEU A 31 -11.40 -5.09 -6.91
N GLY A 32 -11.19 -6.32 -7.38
CA GLY A 32 -10.74 -6.62 -8.75
C GLY A 32 -9.23 -6.88 -8.89
N GLY A 33 -8.52 -7.08 -7.78
CA GLY A 33 -7.10 -7.37 -7.70
C GLY A 33 -6.23 -6.20 -7.25
N GLU A 34 -4.97 -6.48 -6.91
CA GLU A 34 -4.00 -5.43 -6.59
C GLU A 34 -3.80 -4.51 -7.79
N GLY A 35 -3.93 -3.21 -7.58
CA GLY A 35 -3.76 -2.17 -8.60
C GLY A 35 -4.90 -2.03 -9.61
N SER A 36 -6.00 -2.75 -9.39
CA SER A 36 -7.27 -2.49 -10.05
C SER A 36 -7.80 -1.08 -9.74
N VAL A 37 -8.81 -0.66 -10.50
CA VAL A 37 -9.49 0.64 -10.26
C VAL A 37 -10.10 0.69 -8.86
N GLY A 38 -10.70 -0.39 -8.37
CA GLY A 38 -11.27 -0.44 -7.01
C GLY A 38 -10.22 -0.29 -5.93
N HIS A 39 -9.08 -0.97 -6.08
CA HIS A 39 -7.94 -0.86 -5.19
C HIS A 39 -7.35 0.57 -5.18
N ALA A 40 -7.10 1.14 -6.36
CA ALA A 40 -6.57 2.49 -6.49
C ALA A 40 -7.54 3.55 -5.94
N ALA A 41 -8.85 3.37 -6.14
CA ALA A 41 -9.87 4.29 -5.64
C ALA A 41 -9.92 4.32 -4.11
N LEU A 42 -9.86 3.16 -3.44
CA LEU A 42 -9.83 3.14 -1.97
C LEU A 42 -8.55 3.77 -1.41
N HIS A 43 -7.40 3.56 -2.05
CA HIS A 43 -6.17 4.27 -1.70
C HIS A 43 -6.30 5.79 -1.89
N ALA A 44 -7.00 6.25 -2.93
CA ALA A 44 -7.29 7.67 -3.13
C ALA A 44 -8.11 8.25 -1.96
N VAL A 45 -9.15 7.53 -1.52
CA VAL A 45 -9.96 7.95 -0.37
C VAL A 45 -9.12 7.99 0.91
N LEU A 46 -8.32 6.95 1.15
CA LEU A 46 -7.42 6.86 2.29
C LEU A 46 -6.38 8.00 2.30
N GLY A 47 -5.75 8.26 1.14
CA GLY A 47 -4.82 9.36 0.95
C GLY A 47 -5.43 10.73 1.22
N CYS A 48 -6.67 10.94 0.75
CA CYS A 48 -7.42 12.16 1.06
C CYS A 48 -7.66 12.31 2.56
N ALA A 49 -8.13 11.25 3.23
CA ALA A 49 -8.40 11.28 4.67
C ALA A 49 -7.11 11.54 5.49
N GLY A 50 -6.02 10.87 5.14
CA GLY A 50 -4.71 11.05 5.78
C GLY A 50 -4.17 12.48 5.62
N ALA A 51 -4.29 13.07 4.43
CA ALA A 51 -3.89 14.46 4.21
C ALA A 51 -4.80 15.44 4.97
N ALA A 52 -6.12 15.25 4.92
CA ALA A 52 -7.07 16.10 5.63
C ALA A 52 -6.85 16.09 7.16
N ALA A 53 -6.57 14.92 7.75
CA ALA A 53 -6.27 14.78 9.17
C ALA A 53 -4.97 15.48 9.61
N GLN A 54 -4.10 15.79 8.65
CA GLN A 54 -2.86 16.56 8.83
C GLN A 54 -3.02 18.04 8.42
N ALA A 55 -4.25 18.52 8.23
CA ALA A 55 -4.56 19.85 7.72
C ALA A 55 -3.93 20.17 6.35
N ALA A 56 -3.67 19.13 5.56
CA ALA A 56 -3.18 19.22 4.19
C ALA A 56 -4.32 19.02 3.17
N SER A 57 -4.05 19.27 1.90
CA SER A 57 -5.04 19.12 0.82
C SER A 57 -5.46 17.65 0.64
N CYS A 58 -6.73 17.34 0.93
CA CYS A 58 -7.34 16.04 0.65
C CYS A 58 -7.17 15.64 -0.83
N GLY A 59 -7.40 16.58 -1.76
CA GLY A 59 -7.27 16.30 -3.19
C GLY A 59 -5.86 15.87 -3.55
N ALA A 60 -4.84 16.51 -2.96
CA ALA A 60 -3.45 16.16 -3.19
C ALA A 60 -3.07 14.81 -2.59
N GLY A 61 -3.50 14.52 -1.35
CA GLY A 61 -3.30 13.23 -0.72
C GLY A 61 -3.94 12.10 -1.52
N GLY A 62 -5.19 12.29 -1.97
CA GLY A 62 -5.89 11.29 -2.78
C GLY A 62 -5.27 11.11 -4.16
N ALA A 63 -4.92 12.19 -4.85
CA ALA A 63 -4.24 12.12 -6.14
C ALA A 63 -2.86 11.46 -6.02
N GLY A 64 -2.10 11.75 -4.97
CA GLY A 64 -0.81 11.12 -4.70
C GLY A 64 -0.92 9.62 -4.46
N ALA A 65 -1.85 9.20 -3.59
CA ALA A 65 -2.11 7.78 -3.32
C ALA A 65 -2.53 7.01 -4.58
N LEU A 66 -3.50 7.54 -5.34
CA LEU A 66 -3.93 6.99 -6.62
C LEU A 66 -2.75 6.87 -7.60
N SER A 67 -1.98 7.95 -7.76
CA SER A 67 -0.84 7.99 -8.68
C SER A 67 0.23 6.97 -8.29
N GLY A 68 0.48 6.79 -6.99
CA GLY A 68 1.38 5.76 -6.48
C GLY A 68 0.97 4.36 -6.94
N VAL A 69 -0.30 4.00 -6.77
CA VAL A 69 -0.83 2.68 -7.19
C VAL A 69 -0.71 2.51 -8.71
N VAL A 70 -1.17 3.49 -9.49
CA VAL A 70 -1.19 3.42 -10.96
C VAL A 70 0.21 3.36 -11.55
N LEU A 71 1.14 4.21 -11.08
CA LEU A 71 2.52 4.23 -11.57
C LEU A 71 3.28 2.95 -11.17
N SER A 72 3.04 2.42 -9.97
CA SER A 72 3.62 1.11 -9.57
C SER A 72 3.17 0.01 -10.53
N LYS A 73 1.88 -0.05 -10.84
CA LYS A 73 1.36 -1.05 -11.78
C LYS A 73 1.86 -0.87 -13.20
N LEU A 74 2.00 0.37 -13.66
CA LEU A 74 2.59 0.64 -14.96
C LEU A 74 4.03 0.12 -15.04
N LEU A 75 4.85 0.43 -14.03
CA LEU A 75 6.24 -0.05 -13.97
C LEU A 75 6.33 -1.58 -13.88
N GLU A 76 5.52 -2.21 -13.03
CA GLU A 76 5.40 -3.68 -12.97
C GLU A 76 5.05 -4.29 -14.34
N SER A 77 4.14 -3.66 -15.10
CA SER A 77 3.77 -4.12 -16.44
C SER A 77 4.88 -3.96 -17.47
N LEU A 78 5.71 -2.93 -17.36
CA LEU A 78 6.84 -2.68 -18.27
C LEU A 78 8.02 -3.61 -17.97
N GLU A 79 8.25 -3.91 -16.70
CA GLU A 79 9.37 -4.72 -16.22
C GLU A 79 9.08 -6.24 -16.24
N GLY A 80 7.81 -6.65 -16.40
CA GLY A 80 7.42 -8.05 -16.44
C GLY A 80 7.78 -8.79 -15.15
N ASP A 81 8.33 -10.01 -15.25
CA ASP A 81 8.69 -10.81 -14.08
C ASP A 81 9.85 -10.21 -13.26
N SER A 82 10.75 -9.45 -13.90
CA SER A 82 11.81 -8.70 -13.20
C SER A 82 11.23 -7.64 -12.28
N GLY A 83 10.06 -7.08 -12.63
CA GLY A 83 9.38 -6.07 -11.83
C GLY A 83 8.61 -6.61 -10.62
N LYS A 84 8.42 -7.93 -10.51
CA LYS A 84 7.67 -8.59 -9.44
C LYS A 84 8.55 -9.07 -8.28
N ASN A 85 9.85 -9.26 -8.52
CA ASN A 85 10.77 -9.84 -7.55
C ASN A 85 12.05 -8.98 -7.42
N LEU A 86 11.83 -7.70 -7.10
CA LEU A 86 12.90 -6.71 -6.93
C LEU A 86 13.74 -7.01 -5.69
N SER A 87 15.02 -6.59 -5.68
CA SER A 87 15.78 -6.49 -4.43
C SER A 87 15.19 -5.39 -3.54
N ALA A 88 15.56 -5.34 -2.26
CA ALA A 88 15.12 -4.26 -1.37
C ALA A 88 15.60 -2.88 -1.87
N GLU A 89 16.81 -2.82 -2.43
CA GLU A 89 17.38 -1.61 -3.02
C GLU A 89 16.63 -1.17 -4.28
N ASP A 90 16.31 -2.11 -5.18
CA ASP A 90 15.55 -1.80 -6.40
C ASP A 90 14.11 -1.37 -6.06
N GLN A 91 13.51 -2.01 -5.05
CA GLN A 91 12.20 -1.62 -4.54
C GLN A 91 12.22 -0.19 -4.01
N GLN A 92 13.23 0.16 -3.20
CA GLN A 92 13.37 1.52 -2.67
C GLN A 92 13.62 2.53 -3.79
N THR A 93 14.38 2.14 -4.82
CA THR A 93 14.62 2.94 -6.02
C THR A 93 13.31 3.22 -6.76
N ARG A 94 12.46 2.20 -6.95
CA ARG A 94 11.12 2.37 -7.55
C ARG A 94 10.25 3.31 -6.71
N VAL A 95 10.20 3.13 -5.39
CA VAL A 95 9.45 4.02 -4.47
C VAL A 95 9.92 5.46 -4.63
N ASN A 96 11.23 5.70 -4.60
CA ASN A 96 11.81 7.04 -4.73
C ASN A 96 11.51 7.65 -6.10
N LEU A 97 11.59 6.87 -7.18
CA LEU A 97 11.25 7.32 -8.54
C LEU A 97 9.79 7.78 -8.62
N ILE A 98 8.85 6.92 -8.23
CA ILE A 98 7.41 7.23 -8.33
C ILE A 98 7.07 8.44 -7.46
N THR A 99 7.53 8.46 -6.21
CA THR A 99 7.27 9.58 -5.30
C THR A 99 7.86 10.89 -5.80
N SER A 100 9.04 10.87 -6.43
CA SER A 100 9.65 12.06 -7.04
C SER A 100 8.87 12.57 -8.25
N ILE A 101 8.35 11.67 -9.09
CA ILE A 101 7.47 12.03 -10.21
C ILE A 101 6.20 12.70 -9.69
N VAL A 102 5.53 12.07 -8.71
CA VAL A 102 4.31 12.61 -8.10
C VAL A 102 4.56 13.97 -7.46
N ALA A 103 5.64 14.10 -6.67
CA ALA A 103 6.02 15.35 -6.04
C ALA A 103 6.33 16.45 -7.07
N GLY A 104 7.06 16.12 -8.12
CA GLY A 104 7.44 17.05 -9.18
C GLY A 104 6.23 17.57 -9.98
N ILE A 105 5.30 16.68 -10.35
CA ILE A 105 4.06 17.07 -11.04
C ILE A 105 3.21 17.94 -10.12
N ALA A 106 3.02 17.52 -8.87
CA ALA A 106 2.25 18.29 -7.90
C ALA A 106 2.86 19.67 -7.67
N ALA A 107 4.18 19.76 -7.52
CA ALA A 107 4.89 21.02 -7.34
C ALA A 107 4.80 21.96 -8.56
N ALA A 108 4.75 21.41 -9.77
CA ALA A 108 4.57 22.20 -10.99
C ALA A 108 3.16 22.80 -11.11
N ILE A 109 2.15 22.18 -10.49
CA ILE A 109 0.78 22.69 -10.43
C ILE A 109 0.63 23.67 -9.26
N ASP A 110 1.00 23.23 -8.06
CA ASP A 110 0.99 24.02 -6.83
C ASP A 110 2.06 23.48 -5.85
N PRO A 111 3.14 24.22 -5.58
CA PRO A 111 4.18 23.81 -4.64
C PRO A 111 3.67 23.46 -3.24
N SER A 112 2.55 24.04 -2.81
CA SER A 112 1.99 23.81 -1.47
C SER A 112 1.40 22.41 -1.29
N VAL A 113 1.06 21.71 -2.38
CA VAL A 113 0.44 20.39 -2.32
C VAL A 113 1.39 19.23 -2.57
N ALA A 114 2.64 19.52 -2.96
CA ALA A 114 3.63 18.52 -3.34
C ALA A 114 3.95 17.53 -2.21
N SER A 115 4.09 18.02 -0.97
CA SER A 115 4.41 17.18 0.20
C SER A 115 3.28 16.20 0.52
N ALA A 116 2.03 16.65 0.49
CA ALA A 116 0.86 15.81 0.76
C ALA A 116 0.72 14.70 -0.29
N ALA A 117 0.89 15.04 -1.57
CA ALA A 117 0.85 14.06 -2.65
C ALA A 117 2.00 13.05 -2.55
N GLN A 118 3.22 13.51 -2.27
CA GLN A 118 4.40 12.65 -2.11
C GLN A 118 4.24 11.67 -0.94
N VAL A 119 3.82 12.16 0.24
CA VAL A 119 3.65 11.34 1.45
C VAL A 119 2.60 10.27 1.22
N ALA A 120 1.44 10.64 0.66
CA ALA A 120 0.39 9.69 0.36
C ALA A 120 0.85 8.62 -0.64
N ALA A 121 1.50 9.03 -1.75
CA ALA A 121 2.07 8.08 -2.70
C ALA A 121 3.06 7.11 -2.04
N ARG A 122 3.93 7.62 -1.15
CA ARG A 122 4.93 6.81 -0.46
C ARG A 122 4.29 5.77 0.46
N ILE A 123 3.30 6.16 1.25
CA ILE A 123 2.60 5.24 2.17
C ILE A 123 1.97 4.09 1.38
N GLU A 124 1.29 4.37 0.28
CA GLU A 124 0.67 3.30 -0.50
C GLU A 124 1.67 2.41 -1.20
N LEU A 125 2.76 2.98 -1.71
CA LEU A 125 3.82 2.21 -2.35
C LEU A 125 4.53 1.30 -1.36
N GLU A 126 4.95 1.82 -0.21
CA GLU A 126 5.64 1.02 0.81
C GLU A 126 4.74 -0.08 1.37
N ASN A 127 3.44 0.17 1.56
CA ASN A 127 2.50 -0.86 1.99
C ASN A 127 2.20 -1.88 0.89
N ASN A 128 2.10 -1.45 -0.37
CA ASN A 128 1.82 -2.35 -1.47
C ASN A 128 3.05 -3.13 -1.96
N SER A 129 4.26 -2.61 -1.77
CA SER A 129 5.49 -3.20 -2.29
C SER A 129 6.11 -4.25 -1.37
N ARG A 130 5.79 -4.25 -0.07
CA ARG A 130 6.49 -5.04 0.96
C ARG A 130 6.10 -6.52 1.06
N TYR A 131 5.27 -7.07 0.18
CA TYR A 131 4.82 -8.46 0.32
C TYR A 131 5.77 -9.49 -0.33
N MET A 132 7.05 -9.46 0.03
CA MET A 132 8.11 -10.37 -0.45
C MET A 132 7.89 -11.86 -0.12
N ASN A 133 6.83 -12.20 0.62
CA ASN A 133 6.56 -13.56 1.05
C ASN A 133 5.08 -13.96 0.87
N ARG A 134 4.27 -13.31 0.02
CA ARG A 134 2.82 -13.61 -0.08
C ARG A 134 2.57 -15.03 -0.49
N ASP A 135 3.35 -15.50 -1.44
CA ASP A 135 3.24 -16.86 -1.95
C ASP A 135 3.88 -17.87 -1.00
N LYS A 136 4.82 -17.45 -0.14
CA LYS A 136 5.37 -18.30 0.92
C LYS A 136 4.42 -18.40 2.11
N VAL A 137 3.85 -17.28 2.57
CA VAL A 137 2.84 -17.21 3.63
C VAL A 137 1.55 -17.88 3.20
N GLY A 138 1.14 -17.70 1.93
CA GLY A 138 0.01 -18.42 1.34
C GLY A 138 0.22 -19.93 1.31
N ARG A 139 1.42 -20.38 0.93
CA ARG A 139 1.79 -21.82 0.99
C ARG A 139 1.86 -22.34 2.42
N LEU A 140 2.56 -21.65 3.31
CA LEU A 140 2.62 -22.02 4.73
C LEU A 140 1.23 -22.08 5.36
N LYS A 141 0.35 -21.13 5.05
CA LYS A 141 -1.04 -21.15 5.55
C LYS A 141 -1.81 -22.34 5.00
N ALA A 142 -1.64 -22.68 3.72
CA ALA A 142 -2.26 -23.85 3.12
C ALA A 142 -1.74 -25.15 3.74
N GLU A 143 -0.42 -25.31 3.87
CA GLU A 143 0.23 -26.46 4.53
C GLU A 143 -0.23 -26.62 5.98
N LEU A 144 -0.24 -25.53 6.76
CA LEU A 144 -0.70 -25.54 8.14
C LEU A 144 -2.19 -25.90 8.26
N THR A 145 -3.00 -25.45 7.29
CA THR A 145 -4.44 -25.77 7.26
C THR A 145 -4.66 -27.24 6.91
N ASP A 146 -3.91 -27.79 5.97
CA ASP A 146 -3.97 -29.21 5.61
C ASP A 146 -3.53 -30.10 6.78
N ASP A 147 -2.44 -29.76 7.48
CA ASP A 147 -1.98 -30.49 8.67
C ASP A 147 -3.04 -30.46 9.79
N LEU A 148 -3.65 -29.30 10.03
CA LEU A 148 -4.72 -29.17 11.02
C LEU A 148 -5.95 -30.03 10.64
N LEU A 149 -6.34 -30.04 9.37
CA LEU A 149 -7.45 -30.86 8.87
C LEU A 149 -7.13 -32.36 8.94
N TRP A 150 -5.88 -32.75 8.68
CA TRP A 150 -5.41 -34.12 8.82
C TRP A 150 -5.50 -34.60 10.28
N HIS A 151 -4.94 -33.84 11.23
CA HIS A 151 -5.01 -34.21 12.64
C HIS A 151 -6.42 -34.18 13.21
N GLN A 152 -7.30 -33.28 12.75
CA GLN A 152 -8.70 -33.32 13.18
C GLN A 152 -9.43 -34.60 12.73
N ARG A 153 -9.05 -35.14 11.57
CA ARG A 153 -9.56 -36.42 11.05
C ARG A 153 -9.02 -37.63 11.82
N GLU A 154 -7.78 -37.57 12.30
CA GLU A 154 -7.17 -38.62 13.13
C GLU A 154 -7.70 -38.62 14.58
N LEU A 155 -8.05 -37.44 15.12
CA LEU A 155 -8.57 -37.27 16.48
C LEU A 155 -10.07 -37.57 16.62
N LEU A 156 -10.78 -37.81 15.51
CA LEU A 156 -12.15 -38.35 15.48
C LEU A 156 -12.09 -39.85 15.11
N PRO A 157 -11.77 -40.77 16.04
CA PRO A 157 -11.87 -42.19 15.77
C PRO A 157 -13.34 -42.59 15.76
N GLY A 158 -13.99 -42.47 14.60
CA GLY A 158 -15.39 -42.86 14.41
C GLY A 158 -15.99 -42.22 13.17
N GLY A 159 -16.00 -42.99 12.08
CA GLY A 159 -16.46 -42.51 10.78
C GLY A 159 -17.97 -42.39 10.61
N LEU A 160 -18.30 -42.06 9.36
CA LEU A 160 -19.44 -42.54 8.59
C LEU A 160 -18.93 -42.81 7.18
#